data_AF-A0AB35KEJ7-F1
#
_entry.id   AF-A0AB35KEJ7-F1
#
_cell.length_a   1.000
_cell.length_b   1.000
_cell.length_c   1.000
_cell.angle_alpha   90.00
_cell.angle_beta   90.00
_cell.angle_gamma   90.00
#
_symmetry.space_group_name_H-M   'P 1'
#
loop_
_entity.id
_entity.type
_entity.pdbx_description
1 polymer ?
#
loop_
_entity_poly.entity_id
_entity_poly.type
_entity_poly.pdbx_seq_one_letter_code
_entity_poly.pdbx_strand_id
1 'polypeptide(L)'
;MLELNFADKVRWLQKNFNPYSKRWYYDNKIRTEQIFSREAKKEELRQVKVLKEQEKKQNANRNKWIGEWIKQNYGCESSKLTIEQKKEVVNLISKGKIVKSTSLTK
;
A
#
# COMPACT_ATOMS: atom_id res chain seq x y z
N MET A 1 20.58 3.43 -6.97
CA MET A 1 19.80 4.60 -6.48
C MET A 1 20.57 5.84 -6.87
N LEU A 2 20.00 6.74 -7.67
CA LEU A 2 20.65 8.02 -7.99
C LEU A 2 20.61 8.89 -6.74
N GLU A 3 21.78 9.30 -6.23
CA GLU A 3 21.83 10.26 -5.12
C GLU A 3 21.30 11.61 -5.59
N LEU A 4 20.32 12.15 -4.87
CA LEU A 4 19.80 13.49 -5.11
C LEU A 4 20.93 14.50 -4.89
N ASN A 5 21.05 15.49 -5.77
CA ASN A 5 21.97 16.59 -5.53
C ASN A 5 21.48 17.46 -4.35
N PHE A 6 22.38 18.28 -3.80
CA PHE A 6 22.07 19.10 -2.62
C PHE A 6 20.86 20.03 -2.83
N ALA A 7 20.73 20.65 -4.00
CA ALA A 7 19.61 21.55 -4.30
C ALA A 7 18.27 20.79 -4.30
N ASP A 8 18.25 19.56 -4.81
CA ASP A 8 17.08 18.69 -4.76
C ASP A 8 16.72 18.27 -3.34
N LYS A 9 17.71 17.98 -2.50
CA LYS A 9 17.49 17.70 -1.08
C LYS A 9 16.84 18.90 -0.37
N VAL A 10 17.32 20.12 -0.64
CA VAL A 10 16.72 21.34 -0.09
C VAL A 10 15.30 21.57 -0.60
N ARG A 11 15.05 21.36 -1.90
CA ARG A 11 13.69 21.44 -2.47
C ARG A 11 12.74 20.44 -1.81
N TRP A 12 13.21 19.20 -1.62
CA TRP A 12 12.44 18.16 -0.96
C TRP A 12 12.13 18.53 0.50
N LEU A 13 13.12 19.03 1.24
CA LEU A 13 12.91 19.52 2.61
C LEU A 13 11.89 20.66 2.62
N GLN A 14 12.07 21.71 1.82
CA GLN A 14 11.09 22.82 1.76
C GLN A 14 9.66 22.37 1.42
N LYS A 15 9.48 21.28 0.68
CA LYS A 15 8.17 20.73 0.35
C LYS A 15 7.56 19.87 1.48
N ASN A 16 8.36 19.01 2.10
CA ASN A 16 7.87 17.95 2.99
C ASN A 16 8.17 18.19 4.48
N PHE A 17 9.16 19.04 4.76
CA PHE A 17 9.70 19.36 6.07
C PHE A 17 10.24 20.80 6.05
N ASN A 18 9.36 21.80 6.22
CA ASN A 18 9.69 23.22 6.03
C ASN A 18 9.86 24.05 7.33
N PRO A 19 10.67 23.64 8.33
CA PRO A 19 10.90 24.47 9.50
C PRO A 19 11.96 25.55 9.28
N TYR A 20 12.74 25.50 8.19
CA TYR A 20 13.82 26.45 7.92
C TYR A 20 13.69 27.08 6.53
N SER A 21 14.23 28.29 6.40
CA SER A 21 14.30 28.98 5.12
C SER A 21 15.27 28.29 4.17
N LYS A 22 15.07 28.47 2.86
CA LYS A 22 16.01 28.00 1.83
C LYS A 22 17.44 28.42 2.16
N ARG A 23 17.65 29.69 2.49
CA ARG A 23 18.98 30.26 2.80
C ARG A 23 19.66 29.53 3.95
N TRP A 24 18.93 29.26 5.03
CA TRP A 24 19.47 28.53 6.17
C TRP A 24 20.03 27.15 5.78
N TYR A 25 19.34 26.42 4.89
CA TYR A 25 19.84 25.12 4.43
C TYR A 25 21.15 25.25 3.64
N TYR A 26 21.26 26.23 2.74
CA TYR A 26 22.50 26.46 1.98
C TYR A 26 23.67 26.90 2.88
N ASP A 27 23.38 27.67 3.93
CA ASP A 27 24.38 28.08 4.93
C ASP A 27 24.79 26.91 5.85
N ASN A 28 23.93 25.91 6.02
CA ASN A 28 24.14 24.76 6.92
C ASN A 28 24.18 23.42 6.18
N LYS A 29 25.09 23.26 5.19
CA LYS A 29 25.12 22.09 4.29
C LYS A 29 25.19 20.74 5.01
N ILE A 30 26.11 20.57 5.98
CA ILE A 30 26.28 19.30 6.72
C ILE A 30 24.99 18.94 7.48
N ARG A 31 24.41 19.93 8.17
CA ARG A 31 23.19 19.73 8.95
C ARG A 31 21.99 19.44 8.06
N THR A 32 21.93 20.07 6.89
CA THR A 32 20.91 19.82 5.86
C THR A 32 20.94 18.38 5.37
N GLU A 33 22.13 17.83 5.09
CA GLU A 33 22.29 16.43 4.68
C GLU A 33 21.81 15.43 5.75
N GLN A 34 22.13 15.69 7.02
CA GLN A 34 21.65 14.88 8.15
C GLN A 34 20.12 14.95 8.29
N ILE A 35 19.55 16.16 8.18
CA ILE A 35 18.09 16.35 8.24
C ILE A 35 17.42 15.63 7.08
N PHE A 36 17.91 15.81 5.85
CA PHE A 36 17.38 15.14 4.66
C PHE A 36 17.37 13.62 4.84
N SER A 37 18.50 13.03 5.24
CA SER A 37 18.62 11.58 5.42
C SER A 37 17.62 11.05 6.44
N ARG A 38 17.43 11.77 7.55
CA ARG A 38 16.47 11.38 8.61
C ARG A 38 15.03 11.49 8.15
N GLU A 39 14.65 12.62 7.55
CA GLU A 39 13.26 12.88 7.18
C GLU A 39 12.83 12.09 5.94
N ALA A 40 13.72 11.90 4.96
CA ALA A 40 13.44 11.04 3.79
C ALA A 40 13.13 9.60 4.22
N LYS A 41 13.91 9.04 5.16
CA LYS A 41 13.66 7.70 5.72
C LYS A 41 12.32 7.61 6.46
N LYS A 42 11.94 8.64 7.21
CA LYS A 42 10.63 8.67 7.88
C LYS A 42 9.48 8.72 6.87
N GLU A 43 9.63 9.52 5.82
CA GLU A 43 8.60 9.62 4.77
C GLU A 43 8.45 8.31 4.00
N GLU A 44 9.56 7.64 3.67
CA GLU A 44 9.53 6.30 3.07
C GLU A 44 8.77 5.30 3.96
N LEU A 45 9.10 5.25 5.25
CA LEU A 45 8.38 4.38 6.21
C LEU A 45 6.89 4.74 6.30
N ARG A 46 6.53 6.02 6.22
CA ARG A 46 5.15 6.48 6.21
C ARG A 46 4.42 5.97 4.97
N GLN A 47 5.02 6.10 3.78
CA GLN A 47 4.45 5.62 2.53
C GLN A 47 4.27 4.10 2.54
N VAL A 48 5.27 3.35 3.01
CA VAL A 48 5.16 1.90 3.18
C VAL A 48 4.01 1.53 4.10
N LYS A 49 3.82 2.25 5.21
CA LYS A 49 2.70 2.01 6.14
C LYS A 49 1.35 2.26 5.47
N VAL A 50 1.22 3.34 4.70
CA VAL A 50 -0.01 3.65 3.95
C VAL A 50 -0.31 2.55 2.93
N LEU A 51 0.67 2.11 2.16
CA LEU A 51 0.51 1.02 1.19
C LEU A 51 0.06 -0.27 1.85
N LYS A 52 0.68 -0.66 2.98
CA LYS A 52 0.26 -1.84 3.76
C LYS A 52 -1.16 -1.73 4.28
N GLU A 53 -1.59 -0.54 4.70
CA GLU A 53 -2.96 -0.34 5.17
C GLU A 53 -3.98 -0.41 4.02
N GLN A 54 -3.64 0.14 2.85
CA GLN A 54 -4.45 0.02 1.64
C GLN A 54 -4.56 -1.45 1.20
N GLU A 55 -3.45 -2.18 1.19
CA GLU A 55 -3.43 -3.62 0.88
C GLU A 55 -4.29 -4.41 1.87
N LYS A 56 -4.19 -4.12 3.18
CA LYS A 56 -5.04 -4.74 4.20
C LYS A 56 -6.53 -4.49 3.94
N LYS A 57 -6.90 -3.26 3.58
CA LYS A 57 -8.30 -2.89 3.24
C LYS A 57 -8.78 -3.62 1.97
N GLN A 58 -7.94 -3.70 0.94
CA GLN A 58 -8.26 -4.43 -0.29
C GLN A 58 -8.41 -5.94 -0.03
N ASN A 59 -7.52 -6.54 0.75
CA ASN A 59 -7.58 -7.95 1.13
C ASN A 59 -8.81 -8.27 1.98
N ALA A 60 -9.17 -7.41 2.94
CA ALA A 60 -10.40 -7.58 3.71
C ALA A 60 -11.66 -7.57 2.81
N ASN A 61 -11.73 -6.62 1.86
CA ASN A 61 -12.82 -6.55 0.90
C ASN A 61 -12.88 -7.77 -0.03
N ARG A 62 -11.72 -8.23 -0.50
CA ARG A 62 -11.60 -9.44 -1.32
C ARG A 62 -12.08 -10.67 -0.55
N ASN A 63 -11.65 -10.84 0.70
CA ASN A 63 -12.05 -11.98 1.54
C ASN A 63 -13.55 -11.96 1.85
N LYS A 64 -14.13 -10.79 2.12
CA LYS A 64 -15.57 -10.64 2.31
C LYS A 64 -16.33 -11.09 1.05
N TRP A 65 -15.91 -10.61 -0.12
CA TRP A 65 -16.56 -10.96 -1.38
C TRP A 65 -16.41 -12.46 -1.72
N ILE A 66 -15.23 -13.06 -1.48
CA ILE A 66 -15.04 -14.51 -1.64
C ILE A 66 -15.98 -15.28 -0.70
N GLY A 67 -16.13 -14.84 0.55
CA GLY A 67 -17.06 -15.44 1.51
C GLY A 67 -18.52 -15.38 1.05
N GLU A 68 -18.95 -14.23 0.51
CA GLU A 68 -20.28 -14.07 -0.07
C GLU A 68 -20.49 -14.97 -1.29
N TRP A 69 -19.51 -15.03 -2.20
CA TRP A 69 -19.54 -15.91 -3.36
C TRP A 69 -19.64 -17.39 -2.95
N ILE A 70 -18.85 -17.82 -1.95
CA ILE A 70 -18.92 -19.19 -1.40
C ILE A 70 -20.33 -19.47 -0.87
N LYS A 71 -20.90 -18.54 -0.08
CA LYS A 71 -22.25 -18.69 0.48
C LYS A 71 -23.31 -18.80 -0.61
N GLN A 72 -23.18 -18.04 -1.70
CA GLN A 72 -24.09 -18.11 -2.84
C GLN A 72 -23.98 -19.43 -3.63
N ASN A 73 -22.76 -19.98 -3.80
CA ASN A 73 -22.55 -21.16 -4.64
C ASN A 73 -22.68 -22.49 -3.88
N TYR A 74 -22.31 -22.54 -2.60
CA TYR A 74 -22.31 -23.76 -1.78
C TYR A 74 -23.39 -23.76 -0.69
N GLY A 75 -24.12 -22.65 -0.50
CA GLY A 75 -25.19 -22.53 0.50
C GLY A 75 -24.71 -22.50 1.96
N CYS A 76 -23.39 -22.44 2.20
CA CYS A 76 -22.80 -22.49 3.53
C CYS A 76 -21.62 -21.50 3.66
N GLU A 77 -21.17 -21.29 4.90
CA GLU A 77 -19.98 -20.48 5.15
C GLU A 77 -18.70 -21.20 4.74
N SER A 78 -17.65 -20.45 4.43
CA SER A 78 -16.33 -20.99 4.03
C SER A 78 -15.72 -21.94 5.07
N SER A 79 -16.03 -21.73 6.35
CA SER A 79 -15.62 -22.60 7.46
C SER A 79 -16.19 -24.01 7.35
N LYS A 80 -17.38 -24.15 6.75
CA LYS A 80 -18.14 -25.40 6.61
C LYS A 80 -17.87 -26.14 5.30
N LEU A 81 -17.05 -25.58 4.42
CA LEU A 81 -16.63 -26.26 3.18
C LEU A 81 -15.78 -27.50 3.49
N THR A 82 -15.98 -28.56 2.70
CA THR A 82 -15.11 -29.74 2.71
C THR A 82 -13.72 -29.41 2.19
N ILE A 83 -12.77 -30.33 2.39
CA ILE A 83 -11.39 -30.15 1.92
C ILE A 83 -11.36 -30.03 0.38
N GLU A 84 -12.14 -30.86 -0.31
CA GLU A 84 -12.27 -30.85 -1.78
C GLU A 84 -12.83 -29.51 -2.28
N GLN A 85 -13.90 -29.00 -1.65
CA GLN A 85 -14.49 -27.72 -2.00
C GLN A 85 -13.52 -26.55 -1.75
N LYS A 86 -12.76 -26.59 -0.65
CA LYS A 86 -11.71 -25.58 -0.38
C LYS A 86 -10.63 -25.59 -1.47
N LYS A 87 -10.18 -26.77 -1.90
CA LYS A 87 -9.21 -26.91 -3.01
C LYS A 87 -9.76 -26.37 -4.32
N GLU A 88 -11.03 -26.64 -4.61
CA GLU A 88 -11.72 -26.12 -5.79
C GLU A 88 -11.79 -24.58 -5.78
N VAL A 89 -12.23 -23.98 -4.66
CA VAL A 89 -12.29 -22.52 -4.50
C VAL A 89 -10.90 -21.89 -4.72
N VAL A 90 -9.85 -22.46 -4.14
CA VAL A 90 -8.46 -21.97 -4.33
C VAL A 90 -8.05 -22.07 -5.81
N ASN A 91 -8.37 -23.17 -6.49
CA ASN A 91 -8.10 -23.35 -7.92
C ASN A 91 -8.86 -22.35 -8.80
N LEU A 92 -10.10 -22.03 -8.45
CA LEU A 92 -10.89 -21.03 -9.16
C LEU A 92 -10.37 -19.60 -8.93
N ILE A 93 -9.87 -19.31 -7.72
CA ILE A 93 -9.20 -18.04 -7.42
C ILE A 93 -7.89 -17.91 -8.19
N SER A 94 -7.05 -18.96 -8.22
CA SER A 94 -5.75 -18.92 -8.91
C SER A 94 -5.89 -18.78 -10.42
N LYS A 95 -6.94 -19.36 -11.00
CA LYS A 95 -7.29 -19.22 -12.42
C LYS A 95 -7.99 -17.89 -12.76
N GLY A 96 -8.23 -17.02 -11.78
CA GLY A 96 -8.96 -15.78 -11.97
C GLY A 96 -10.39 -16.01 -12.46
N LYS A 97 -11.03 -17.13 -12.11
CA LYS A 97 -12.45 -17.39 -12.43
C LYS A 97 -13.40 -16.81 -11.40
N ILE A 98 -12.91 -16.61 -10.17
CA ILE A 98 -13.58 -15.87 -9.10
C ILE A 98 -13.07 -14.42 -9.16
N VAL A 99 -13.63 -13.62 -10.06
CA VAL A 99 -13.33 -12.19 -10.21
C VAL A 99 -14.50 -11.38 -9.68
N LYS A 100 -14.20 -10.37 -8.85
CA LYS A 100 -15.19 -9.38 -8.42
C LYS A 100 -15.85 -8.79 -9.67
N SER A 101 -17.14 -9.05 -9.90
CA SER A 101 -17.87 -8.33 -10.94
C SER A 101 -17.86 -6.87 -10.53
N THR A 102 -17.04 -6.05 -11.17
CA THR A 102 -17.29 -4.62 -11.20
C THR A 102 -18.52 -4.47 -12.08
N SER A 103 -19.69 -4.55 -11.47
CA SER A 103 -20.92 -4.11 -12.12
C SER A 103 -20.73 -2.63 -12.43
N LEU A 104 -20.22 -2.35 -13.64
CA LEU A 104 -20.51 -1.13 -14.37
C LEU A 104 -22.03 -1.07 -14.49
N THR A 105 -22.66 -0.42 -13.52
CA THR A 105 -24.01 0.13 -13.70
C THR A 105 -23.92 1.15 -14.82
N LYS A 106 -24.62 0.83 -15.92
CA LYS A 106 -24.90 1.69 -17.06
C LYS A 106 -25.56 3.00 -16.65
#